data_AF-A0A3C0KW12-F1
#
_entry.id   AF-A0A3C0KW12-F1
#
_cell.length_a   1.000
_cell.length_b   1.000
_cell.length_c   1.000
_cell.angle_alpha   90.00
_cell.angle_beta   90.00
_cell.angle_gamma   90.00
#
_symmetry.space_group_name_H-M   'P 1'
#
loop_
_entity.id
_entity.type
_entity.pdbx_description
1 polymer ?
#
loop_
_entity_poly.entity_id
_entity_poly.type
_entity_poly.pdbx_seq_one_letter_code
_entity_poly.pdbx_strand_id
1 'polypeptide(L)'
;MTVLKSFLKMLLSFAPWLFFLIIAHDSMFRLKVDIIGAAVLTVVMAVARLHRGVIMWVGILFFTYAIVAVVLLNDMWAVHYMGALANGALALGTWAGVALKRPFTLEYAREHTDPSLWNNPAFLRTNYFMTAIWGVVFTINAFLAWQRSIQPAMPGWT
;
A
#
# COMPACT_ATOMS: atom_id res chain seq x y z
N MET A 1 10.45 -22.63 14.05
CA MET A 1 11.25 -21.56 13.41
C MET A 1 10.76 -21.19 11.99
N THR A 2 9.71 -21.85 11.46
CA THR A 2 9.21 -21.68 10.08
C THR A 2 8.14 -20.57 9.96
N VAL A 3 7.22 -20.47 10.94
CA VAL A 3 6.09 -19.52 10.92
C VAL A 3 6.56 -18.05 11.00
N LEU A 4 7.53 -17.75 11.87
CA LEU A 4 8.08 -16.40 12.00
C LEU A 4 8.74 -15.93 10.70
N LYS A 5 9.47 -16.81 10.00
CA LYS A 5 10.08 -16.48 8.71
C LYS A 5 9.03 -16.22 7.63
N SER A 6 7.94 -16.98 7.59
CA SER A 6 6.84 -16.76 6.65
C SER A 6 6.08 -15.47 6.96
N PHE A 7 5.80 -15.20 8.23
CA PHE A 7 5.18 -13.96 8.67
C PHE A 7 6.05 -12.73 8.34
N LEU A 8 7.36 -12.81 8.61
CA LEU A 8 8.30 -11.73 8.27
C LEU A 8 8.38 -11.51 6.76
N LYS A 9 8.37 -12.56 5.94
CA LYS A 9 8.30 -12.42 4.47
C LYS A 9 7.00 -11.76 4.01
N MET A 10 5.87 -12.09 4.63
CA MET A 10 4.57 -11.46 4.37
C MET A 10 4.54 -10.01 4.84
N LEU A 11 5.15 -9.68 5.97
CA LEU A 11 5.26 -8.28 6.41
C LEU A 11 6.18 -7.49 5.47
N LEU A 12 7.28 -8.12 5.04
CA LEU A 12 8.24 -7.55 4.12
C LEU A 12 7.62 -7.32 2.73
N SER A 13 6.63 -8.12 2.33
CA SER A 13 5.90 -7.84 1.08
C SER A 13 5.08 -6.54 1.15
N PHE A 14 4.69 -6.07 2.33
CA PHE A 14 4.12 -4.72 2.52
C PHE A 14 5.16 -3.64 2.84
N ALA A 15 6.45 -3.95 2.85
CA ALA A 15 7.50 -3.04 3.32
C ALA A 15 7.53 -1.67 2.61
N PRO A 16 7.30 -1.51 1.29
CA PRO A 16 7.28 -0.18 0.66
C PRO A 16 6.19 0.72 1.23
N TRP A 17 5.01 0.14 1.48
CA TRP A 17 3.88 0.86 2.04
C TRP A 17 4.03 1.12 3.54
N LEU A 18 4.61 0.16 4.28
CA LEU A 18 4.92 0.33 5.70
C LEU A 18 6.02 1.37 5.94
N PHE A 19 7.05 1.40 5.09
CA PHE A 19 8.10 2.41 5.12
C PHE A 19 7.52 3.81 4.93
N PHE A 20 6.56 3.93 4.01
CA PHE A 20 5.82 5.16 3.76
C PHE A 20 4.89 5.59 4.91
N LEU A 21 4.45 4.64 5.76
CA LEU A 21 3.49 4.90 6.85
C LEU A 21 4.15 5.45 8.13
N ILE A 22 5.44 5.16 8.35
CA ILE A 22 6.13 5.39 9.63
C ILE A 22 6.76 6.80 9.72
N ILE A 23 6.94 7.49 8.60
CA ILE A 23 7.71 8.73 8.58
C ILE A 23 6.77 9.94 8.54
N ALA A 24 6.79 10.70 9.64
CA ALA A 24 6.09 11.95 9.77
C ALA A 24 6.61 12.95 8.71
N HIS A 25 5.68 13.47 7.91
CA HIS A 25 5.94 14.34 6.76
C HIS A 25 6.21 15.78 7.22
N ASP A 26 7.20 15.97 8.08
CA ASP A 26 7.49 17.29 8.65
C ASP A 26 8.43 18.11 7.75
N SER A 27 9.05 17.47 6.75
CA SER A 27 9.99 18.12 5.83
C SER A 27 9.92 17.53 4.42
N MET A 28 9.92 18.41 3.42
CA MET A 28 9.96 18.07 1.98
C MET A 28 11.15 17.16 1.64
N PHE A 29 12.30 17.36 2.30
CA PHE A 29 13.47 16.50 2.10
C PHE A 29 13.22 15.06 2.54
N ARG A 30 12.58 14.88 3.71
CA ARG A 30 12.25 13.55 4.25
C ARG A 30 11.26 12.84 3.34
N LEU A 31 10.19 13.53 2.93
CA LEU A 31 9.22 12.98 1.99
C LEU A 31 9.87 12.50 0.68
N LYS A 32 10.80 13.27 0.11
CA LYS A 32 11.53 12.84 -1.10
C LYS A 32 12.37 11.59 -0.85
N VAL A 33 13.10 11.54 0.25
CA VAL A 33 13.90 10.35 0.65
C VAL A 33 12.98 9.14 0.81
N ASP A 34 11.79 9.33 1.40
CA ASP A 34 10.84 8.25 1.64
C ASP A 34 10.25 7.71 0.35
N ILE A 35 9.85 8.60 -0.56
CA ILE A 35 9.37 8.23 -1.89
C ILE A 35 10.45 7.46 -2.65
N ILE A 36 11.68 7.95 -2.66
CA ILE A 36 12.80 7.30 -3.36
C ILE A 36 13.09 5.93 -2.74
N GLY A 37 13.18 5.86 -1.41
CA GLY A 37 13.41 4.61 -0.68
C GLY A 37 12.33 3.57 -0.96
N ALA A 38 11.05 3.97 -0.89
CA ALA A 38 9.92 3.09 -1.16
C ALA A 38 9.83 2.67 -2.63
N ALA A 39 10.19 3.56 -3.57
CA ALA A 39 10.27 3.24 -4.99
C ALA A 39 11.38 2.22 -5.28
N VAL A 40 12.58 2.42 -4.74
CA VAL A 40 13.70 1.47 -4.84
C VAL A 40 13.29 0.12 -4.26
N LEU A 41 12.67 0.12 -3.07
CA LEU A 41 12.21 -1.11 -2.44
C LEU A 41 11.15 -1.82 -3.29
N THR A 42 10.21 -1.08 -3.88
CA THR A 42 9.21 -1.62 -4.81
C THR A 42 9.87 -2.28 -6.02
N VAL A 43 10.86 -1.64 -6.64
CA VAL A 43 11.61 -2.19 -7.78
C VAL A 43 12.41 -3.42 -7.37
N VAL A 44 13.14 -3.37 -6.26
CA VAL A 44 13.93 -4.50 -5.74
C VAL A 44 13.03 -5.70 -5.48
N MET A 45 11.88 -5.48 -4.83
CA MET A 45 10.92 -6.55 -4.53
C MET A 45 10.25 -7.11 -5.78
N ALA A 46 10.02 -6.27 -6.80
CA ALA A 46 9.51 -6.71 -8.09
C ALA A 46 10.53 -7.58 -8.84
N VAL A 47 11.78 -7.15 -8.90
CA VAL A 47 12.88 -7.89 -9.55
C VAL A 47 13.17 -9.21 -8.82
N ALA A 48 13.17 -9.19 -7.49
CA ALA A 48 13.38 -10.37 -6.66
C ALA A 48 12.15 -11.32 -6.63
N ARG A 49 11.08 -11.00 -7.37
CA ARG A 49 9.81 -11.77 -7.43
C ARG A 49 9.17 -12.02 -6.07
N LEU A 50 9.45 -11.14 -5.10
CA LEU A 50 8.93 -11.18 -3.71
C LEU A 50 7.52 -10.60 -3.60
N HIS A 51 7.12 -9.80 -4.57
CA HIS A 51 5.79 -9.22 -4.67
C HIS A 51 5.16 -9.75 -5.96
N ARG A 52 3.85 -10.03 -5.96
CA ARG A 52 3.08 -10.42 -7.15
C ARG A 52 1.66 -9.86 -7.05
N GLY A 53 0.98 -9.77 -8.18
CA GLY A 53 -0.44 -9.42 -8.22
C GLY A 53 -0.75 -7.94 -8.31
N VAL A 54 -2.03 -7.63 -8.10
CA VAL A 54 -2.61 -6.29 -8.25
C VAL A 54 -1.88 -5.26 -7.39
N ILE A 55 -1.51 -5.63 -6.16
CA ILE A 55 -0.85 -4.72 -5.22
C ILE A 55 0.54 -4.26 -5.70
N MET A 56 1.25 -5.09 -6.48
CA MET A 56 2.53 -4.72 -7.09
C MET A 56 2.34 -3.59 -8.07
N TRP A 57 1.40 -3.77 -9.00
CA TRP A 57 1.14 -2.80 -10.05
C TRP A 57 0.66 -1.49 -9.46
N VAL A 58 -0.17 -1.54 -8.42
CA VAL A 58 -0.59 -0.36 -7.65
C VAL A 58 0.62 0.35 -7.04
N GLY A 59 1.54 -0.39 -6.40
CA GLY A 59 2.77 0.18 -5.85
C GLY A 59 3.66 0.83 -6.92
N ILE A 60 3.92 0.13 -8.02
CA ILE A 60 4.75 0.66 -9.12
C ILE A 60 4.14 1.95 -9.68
N LEU A 61 2.84 1.93 -9.99
CA LEU A 61 2.14 3.10 -10.52
C LEU A 61 2.17 4.27 -9.53
N PHE A 62 1.86 4.01 -8.26
CA PHE A 62 1.84 5.02 -7.22
C PHE A 62 3.22 5.66 -6.98
N PHE A 63 4.26 4.85 -6.78
CA PHE A 63 5.60 5.38 -6.50
C PHE A 63 6.23 6.04 -7.73
N THR A 64 5.90 5.58 -8.95
CA THR A 64 6.31 6.27 -10.18
C THR A 64 5.67 7.66 -10.25
N TYR A 65 4.35 7.75 -10.01
CA TYR A 65 3.65 9.02 -9.92
C TYR A 65 4.24 9.92 -8.83
N ALA A 66 4.51 9.39 -7.64
CA ALA A 66 5.06 10.15 -6.52
C ALA A 66 6.47 10.71 -6.82
N ILE A 67 7.32 9.94 -7.50
CA ILE A 67 8.63 10.44 -7.98
C ILE A 67 8.43 11.63 -8.91
N VAL A 68 7.57 11.50 -9.92
CA VAL A 68 7.37 12.56 -10.90
C VAL A 68 6.78 13.80 -10.23
N ALA A 69 5.69 13.65 -9.48
CA ALA A 69 4.98 14.77 -8.87
C ALA A 69 5.82 15.48 -7.80
N VAL A 70 6.45 14.75 -6.88
CA VAL A 70 7.11 15.37 -5.70
C VAL A 70 8.60 15.56 -5.89
N VAL A 71 9.31 14.56 -6.42
CA VAL A 71 10.77 14.63 -6.53
C VAL A 71 11.18 15.53 -7.69
N LEU A 72 10.55 15.35 -8.87
CA LEU A 72 10.89 16.11 -10.09
C LEU A 72 10.14 17.44 -10.17
N LEU A 73 8.83 17.45 -9.95
CA LEU A 73 7.99 18.64 -10.16
C LEU A 73 7.79 19.50 -8.91
N ASN A 74 8.12 19.00 -7.71
CA ASN A 74 7.85 19.68 -6.43
C ASN A 74 6.39 20.13 -6.28
N ASP A 75 5.45 19.33 -6.79
CA ASP A 75 4.03 19.64 -6.72
C ASP A 75 3.53 19.62 -5.27
N MET A 76 3.30 20.82 -4.74
CA MET A 76 2.82 21.01 -3.36
C MET A 76 1.42 20.45 -3.14
N TRP A 77 0.59 20.34 -4.19
CA TRP A 77 -0.71 19.69 -4.08
C TRP A 77 -0.54 18.20 -3.80
N ALA A 78 0.32 17.54 -4.57
CA ALA A 78 0.62 16.12 -4.36
C ALA A 78 1.22 15.85 -2.97
N VAL A 79 2.09 16.75 -2.49
CA VAL A 79 2.65 16.71 -1.13
C VAL A 79 1.54 16.83 -0.09
N HIS A 80 0.67 17.81 -0.22
CA HIS A 80 -0.40 18.11 0.74
C HIS A 80 -1.43 16.98 0.84
N TYR A 81 -1.76 16.34 -0.29
CA TYR A 81 -2.73 15.25 -0.34
C TYR A 81 -2.07 13.85 -0.32
N MET A 82 -0.76 13.75 -0.08
CA MET A 82 0.00 12.52 -0.25
C MET A 82 -0.59 11.35 0.56
N GLY A 83 -0.96 11.58 1.82
CA GLY A 83 -1.59 10.55 2.66
C GLY A 83 -2.93 10.05 2.11
N ALA A 84 -3.73 10.95 1.51
CA ALA A 84 -4.99 10.60 0.86
C ALA A 84 -4.75 9.83 -0.45
N LEU A 85 -3.77 10.25 -1.24
CA LEU A 85 -3.38 9.60 -2.50
C LEU A 85 -2.85 8.18 -2.25
N ALA A 86 -2.00 7.98 -1.24
CA ALA A 86 -1.44 6.67 -0.90
C ALA A 86 -2.53 5.69 -0.45
N ASN A 87 -3.36 6.08 0.52
CA ASN A 87 -4.46 5.25 0.99
C ASN A 87 -5.54 5.04 -0.07
N GLY A 88 -5.78 6.05 -0.91
CA GLY A 88 -6.69 5.97 -2.06
C GLY A 88 -6.21 4.96 -3.09
N ALA A 89 -4.92 4.96 -3.43
CA ALA A 89 -4.33 3.99 -4.34
C ALA A 89 -4.46 2.55 -3.80
N LEU A 90 -4.20 2.34 -2.50
CA LEU A 90 -4.40 1.06 -1.83
C LEU A 90 -5.87 0.63 -1.82
N ALA A 91 -6.80 1.54 -1.50
CA ALA A 91 -8.23 1.26 -1.54
C ALA A 91 -8.68 0.86 -2.96
N LEU A 92 -8.29 1.62 -3.98
CA LEU A 92 -8.59 1.30 -5.37
C LEU A 92 -8.00 -0.06 -5.78
N GLY A 93 -6.74 -0.33 -5.42
CA GLY A 93 -6.08 -1.60 -5.70
C GLY A 93 -6.79 -2.80 -5.05
N THR A 94 -7.21 -2.66 -3.79
CA THR A 94 -7.92 -3.72 -3.07
C THR A 94 -9.31 -3.97 -3.65
N TRP A 95 -10.11 -2.92 -3.88
CA TRP A 95 -11.43 -3.06 -4.49
C TRP A 95 -11.38 -3.57 -5.93
N ALA A 96 -10.43 -3.09 -6.74
CA ALA A 96 -10.19 -3.61 -8.08
C ALA A 96 -9.80 -5.09 -8.05
N GLY A 97 -8.95 -5.50 -7.10
CA GLY A 97 -8.60 -6.91 -6.89
C GLY A 97 -9.82 -7.78 -6.58
N VAL A 98 -10.72 -7.31 -5.70
CA VAL A 98 -11.99 -8.02 -5.41
C VAL A 98 -12.86 -8.11 -6.66
N ALA A 99 -13.04 -6.99 -7.38
CA ALA A 99 -13.88 -6.93 -8.59
C ALA A 99 -13.35 -7.84 -9.71
N LEU A 100 -12.02 -7.89 -9.90
CA LEU A 100 -11.33 -8.75 -10.86
C LEU A 100 -11.21 -10.21 -10.38
N LYS A 101 -11.81 -10.57 -9.24
CA LYS A 101 -11.75 -11.89 -8.61
C LYS A 101 -10.34 -12.35 -8.26
N ARG A 102 -9.41 -11.41 -8.08
CA ARG A 102 -8.01 -11.62 -7.69
C ARG A 102 -7.68 -10.79 -6.45
N PRO A 103 -8.28 -11.11 -5.28
CA PRO A 103 -7.94 -10.43 -4.03
C PRO A 103 -6.45 -10.60 -3.72
N PHE A 104 -5.78 -9.53 -3.30
CA PHE A 104 -4.33 -9.56 -3.08
C PHE A 104 -3.93 -10.59 -2.01
N THR A 105 -4.76 -10.79 -0.97
CA THR A 105 -4.50 -11.78 0.08
C THR A 105 -4.49 -13.21 -0.45
N LEU A 106 -5.30 -13.51 -1.48
CA LEU A 106 -5.39 -14.85 -2.06
C LEU A 106 -4.09 -15.26 -2.75
N GLU A 107 -3.42 -14.33 -3.43
CA GLU A 107 -2.14 -14.62 -4.08
C GLU A 107 -1.07 -14.98 -3.03
N TYR A 108 -0.99 -14.22 -1.93
CA TYR A 108 -0.10 -14.54 -0.81
C TYR A 108 -0.45 -15.85 -0.11
N ALA A 109 -1.74 -16.12 0.11
CA ALA A 109 -2.19 -17.32 0.78
C ALA A 109 -1.88 -18.58 -0.06
N ARG A 110 -2.00 -18.50 -1.39
CA ARG A 110 -1.69 -19.62 -2.30
C ARG A 110 -0.23 -20.03 -2.26
N GLU A 111 0.70 -19.10 -2.05
CA GLU A 111 2.13 -19.42 -1.94
C GLU A 111 2.46 -20.29 -0.71
N HIS A 112 1.61 -20.26 0.31
CA HIS A 112 1.84 -20.93 1.59
C HIS A 112 0.84 -22.07 1.87
N THR A 113 -0.10 -22.31 0.96
CA THR A 113 -1.19 -23.29 1.13
C THR A 113 -1.08 -24.35 0.04
N ASP A 114 -1.37 -25.61 0.39
CA ASP A 114 -1.41 -26.71 -0.56
C ASP A 114 -2.34 -26.40 -1.77
N PRO A 115 -1.89 -26.62 -3.02
CA PRO A 115 -2.71 -26.41 -4.22
C PRO A 115 -4.08 -27.10 -4.21
N SER A 116 -4.21 -28.24 -3.54
CA SER A 116 -5.48 -28.96 -3.37
C SER A 116 -6.56 -28.13 -2.65
N LEU A 117 -6.15 -27.18 -1.80
CA LEU A 117 -7.04 -26.32 -1.03
C LEU A 117 -7.34 -24.99 -1.74
N TRP A 118 -6.67 -24.66 -2.84
CA TRP A 118 -6.80 -23.36 -3.50
C TRP A 118 -8.20 -23.05 -4.04
N ASN A 119 -8.97 -24.09 -4.36
CA ASN A 119 -10.35 -24.00 -4.84
C ASN A 119 -11.38 -24.27 -3.75
N ASN A 120 -10.94 -24.48 -2.49
CA ASN A 120 -11.85 -24.69 -1.38
C ASN A 120 -12.69 -23.41 -1.16
N PRO A 121 -14.04 -23.50 -1.14
CA PRO A 121 -14.90 -22.34 -0.92
C PRO A 121 -14.61 -21.56 0.36
N ALA A 122 -14.21 -22.25 1.45
CA ALA A 122 -13.85 -21.61 2.70
C ALA A 122 -12.55 -20.80 2.56
N PHE A 123 -11.53 -21.36 1.91
CA PHE A 123 -10.26 -20.67 1.64
C PHE A 123 -10.46 -19.41 0.80
N LEU A 124 -11.29 -19.49 -0.25
CA LEU A 124 -11.63 -18.33 -1.06
C LEU A 124 -12.39 -17.28 -0.23
N ARG A 125 -13.47 -17.65 0.46
CA ARG A 125 -14.26 -16.70 1.27
C ARG A 125 -13.41 -15.95 2.30
N THR A 126 -12.51 -16.65 3.01
CA THR A 126 -11.64 -16.01 3.99
C THR A 126 -10.73 -14.97 3.34
N ASN A 127 -10.13 -15.28 2.19
CA ASN A 127 -9.27 -14.31 1.50
C ASN A 127 -10.05 -13.10 0.96
N TYR A 128 -11.25 -13.31 0.42
CA TYR A 128 -12.13 -12.21 0.02
C TYR A 128 -12.52 -11.34 1.21
N PHE A 129 -12.90 -11.94 2.34
CA PHE A 129 -13.25 -11.21 3.55
C PHE A 129 -12.08 -10.39 4.10
N MET A 130 -10.88 -10.99 4.16
CA MET A 130 -9.66 -10.27 4.57
C MET A 130 -9.33 -9.11 3.62
N THR A 131 -9.44 -9.31 2.31
CA THR A 131 -9.23 -8.23 1.34
C THR A 131 -10.27 -7.12 1.50
N ALA A 132 -11.53 -7.46 1.77
CA ALA A 132 -12.60 -6.48 2.00
C ALA A 132 -12.35 -5.65 3.28
N ILE A 133 -11.91 -6.28 4.38
CA ILE A 133 -11.52 -5.56 5.60
C ILE A 133 -10.43 -4.54 5.29
N TRP A 134 -9.38 -4.97 4.57
CA TRP A 134 -8.31 -4.06 4.16
C TRP A 134 -8.83 -2.94 3.26
N GLY A 135 -9.69 -3.23 2.28
CA GLY A 135 -10.33 -2.22 1.44
C GLY A 135 -11.09 -1.18 2.25
N VAL A 136 -11.86 -1.60 3.26
CA VAL A 136 -12.57 -0.69 4.17
C VAL A 136 -11.57 0.15 4.97
N VAL A 137 -10.54 -0.46 5.56
CA VAL A 137 -9.51 0.26 6.34
C VAL A 137 -8.81 1.31 5.49
N PHE A 138 -8.39 0.98 4.26
CA PHE A 138 -7.74 1.93 3.37
C PHE A 138 -8.69 3.04 2.92
N THR A 139 -9.96 2.72 2.68
CA THR A 139 -10.98 3.73 2.33
C THR A 139 -11.19 4.72 3.47
N ILE A 140 -11.30 4.23 4.72
CA ILE A 140 -11.43 5.07 5.91
C ILE A 140 -10.17 5.93 6.08
N ASN A 141 -8.97 5.35 5.96
CA ASN A 141 -7.73 6.12 6.08
C ASN A 141 -7.58 7.17 4.97
N ALA A 142 -7.99 6.86 3.74
CA ALA A 142 -8.00 7.83 2.65
C ALA A 142 -8.92 9.01 2.97
N PHE A 143 -10.12 8.72 3.47
CA PHE A 143 -11.08 9.73 3.89
C PHE A 143 -10.55 10.58 5.05
N LEU A 144 -9.97 9.97 6.08
CA LEU A 144 -9.39 10.68 7.22
C LEU A 144 -8.19 11.54 6.81
N ALA A 145 -7.31 11.02 5.95
CA ALA A 145 -6.17 11.77 5.45
C ALA A 145 -6.62 12.96 4.59
N TRP A 146 -7.62 12.78 3.75
CA TRP A 146 -8.25 13.86 2.99
C TRP A 146 -8.92 14.89 3.90
N GLN A 147 -9.63 14.44 4.94
CA GLN A 147 -10.25 15.32 5.93
C GLN A 147 -9.20 16.17 6.66
N ARG A 148 -8.06 15.59 7.04
CA ARG A 148 -6.95 16.32 7.67
C ARG A 148 -6.33 17.36 6.74
N SER A 149 -6.25 17.08 5.44
CA SER A 149 -5.68 18.03 4.48
C SER A 149 -6.62 19.18 4.13
N ILE A 150 -7.94 19.03 4.27
CA ILE A 150 -8.90 20.13 4.07
C ILE A 150 -9.15 20.97 5.32
N GLN A 151 -8.82 20.46 6.53
CA GLN A 151 -8.95 21.25 7.73
C GLN A 151 -7.93 22.40 7.68
N PRO A 152 -8.35 23.67 7.84
CA PRO A 152 -7.42 24.76 8.05
C PRO A 152 -6.51 24.37 9.21
N ALA A 153 -5.20 24.59 9.08
CA ALA A 153 -4.29 24.49 10.22
C ALA A 153 -4.98 25.24 11.37
N MET A 154 -5.36 24.52 12.43
CA MET A 154 -5.97 25.19 13.59
C MET A 154 -5.00 26.32 13.94
N PRO A 155 -5.46 27.57 14.10
CA PRO A 155 -4.60 28.65 14.54
C PRO A 155 -3.94 28.19 15.83
N GLY A 156 -2.67 27.78 15.72
CA GLY A 156 -1.87 27.41 16.87
C GLY A 156 -1.68 28.70 17.63
N TRP A 157 -2.28 28.82 18.81
CA TRP A 157 -1.85 29.79 19.79
C TRP A 157 -0.48 29.34 20.33
N THR A 158 0.59 29.59 19.56
CA THR A 158 1.99 29.69 20.01
C THR A 158 2.78 30.46 18.98
#